data_AF-A0A928H8Y3-F1
#
_entry.id   AF-A0A928H8Y3-F1
#
_cell.length_a   1.000
_cell.length_b   1.000
_cell.length_c   1.000
_cell.angle_alpha   90.00
_cell.angle_beta   90.00
_cell.angle_gamma   90.00
#
_symmetry.space_group_name_H-M   'P 1'
#
loop_
_entity.id
_entity.type
_entity.pdbx_description
1 polymer ?
#
loop_
_entity_poly.entity_id
_entity_poly.type
_entity_poly.pdbx_seq_one_letter_code
_entity_poly.pdbx_strand_id
1 'polypeptide(L)'
;MKKKIFLIASAIPLCFHVPYLLSAWRGSRLDQWDWIFYLLTIPAIFLSCRNEKAEKCDFTALFLLLPMLFLSVTTPFHEINAVGVAASVLCIYSTVWLVYSWNYACQILPAAVILLLGTPSSSYGVSLLLMCPVWLAWTVKFLLSLLCFIWIWSNKKFGFRMKKGTVIFSTAVLASCFLLLHTKEIYFEGKSFIPDFSGHVGDFWGRSIQPDENTKRFFVTSKVNQYRYTKNDIDISVLEVLCGDDIHEIHPASHCLRTSRWNVNSEKICYLQDNFAVTEIDAQKGAARYLVWVWYSSEDFSTPGFLGFRRHFRVGKNYYTYQISIPVYDDVEQSRKNLKTFIQSLKENP
;
A
#
# COMPACT_ATOMS: atom_id res chain seq x y z
N MET A 1 41.50 -0.67 -0.96
CA MET A 1 40.98 -1.16 0.34
C MET A 1 39.84 -0.29 0.88
N LYS A 2 40.01 1.03 1.03
CA LYS A 2 38.99 1.96 1.58
C LYS A 2 37.60 1.92 0.91
N LYS A 3 37.56 1.87 -0.44
CA LYS A 3 36.29 1.81 -1.22
C LYS A 3 35.45 0.55 -0.94
N LYS A 4 36.10 -0.62 -0.80
CA LYS A 4 35.41 -1.90 -0.52
C LYS A 4 34.79 -1.93 0.88
N ILE A 5 35.50 -1.38 1.86
CA ILE A 5 35.00 -1.25 3.24
C ILE A 5 33.74 -0.38 3.27
N PHE A 6 33.75 0.74 2.55
CA PHE A 6 32.60 1.65 2.48
C PHE A 6 31.36 0.99 1.84
N LEU A 7 31.56 0.19 0.77
CA LEU A 7 30.47 -0.58 0.15
C LEU A 7 29.90 -1.64 1.10
N ILE A 8 30.74 -2.39 1.81
CA ILE A 8 30.30 -3.39 2.78
C ILE A 8 29.55 -2.70 3.93
N ALA A 9 30.06 -1.57 4.42
CA ALA A 9 29.42 -0.80 5.48
C ALA A 9 28.03 -0.27 5.07
N SER A 10 27.85 0.08 3.80
CA SER A 10 26.54 0.55 3.29
C SER A 10 25.44 -0.51 3.32
N ALA A 11 25.79 -1.80 3.45
CA ALA A 11 24.83 -2.89 3.56
C ALA A 11 24.38 -3.16 5.01
N ILE A 12 25.08 -2.63 6.02
CA ILE A 12 24.75 -2.82 7.45
C ILE A 12 23.29 -2.43 7.76
N PRO A 13 22.75 -1.28 7.28
CA PRO A 13 21.36 -0.93 7.51
C PRO A 13 20.37 -2.01 7.04
N LEU A 14 20.61 -2.59 5.86
CA LEU A 14 19.75 -3.66 5.33
C LEU A 14 19.85 -4.94 6.16
N CYS A 15 21.04 -5.26 6.69
CA CYS A 15 21.24 -6.41 7.57
C CYS A 15 20.39 -6.34 8.84
N PHE A 16 20.20 -5.16 9.42
CA PHE A 16 19.32 -4.98 10.58
C PHE A 16 17.85 -5.31 10.30
N HIS A 17 17.42 -5.21 9.04
CA HIS A 17 16.05 -5.56 8.64
C HIS A 17 15.87 -7.03 8.23
N VAL A 18 16.93 -7.85 8.20
CA VAL A 18 16.83 -9.28 7.81
C VAL A 18 15.82 -10.07 8.66
N PRO A 19 15.75 -9.92 9.99
CA PRO A 19 14.73 -10.61 10.79
C PRO A 19 13.31 -10.25 10.38
N TYR A 20 13.06 -8.97 10.09
CA TYR A 20 11.77 -8.48 9.60
C TYR A 20 11.46 -9.04 8.21
N LEU A 21 12.42 -9.02 7.28
CA LEU A 21 12.28 -9.59 5.93
C LEU A 21 11.91 -11.08 5.99
N LEU A 22 12.62 -11.86 6.80
CA LEU A 22 12.36 -13.30 6.97
C LEU A 22 10.98 -13.55 7.59
N SER A 23 10.57 -12.74 8.56
CA SER A 23 9.24 -12.83 9.16
C SER A 23 8.15 -12.50 8.14
N ALA A 24 8.33 -11.42 7.36
CA ALA A 24 7.41 -11.03 6.30
C ALA A 24 7.27 -12.12 5.23
N TRP A 25 8.38 -12.68 4.72
CA TRP A 25 8.33 -13.72 3.69
C TRP A 25 7.67 -15.02 4.17
N ARG A 26 7.71 -15.32 5.47
CA ARG A 26 7.07 -16.52 6.04
C ARG A 26 5.61 -16.28 6.45
N GLY A 27 5.32 -15.10 6.99
CA GLY A 27 4.04 -14.78 7.63
C GLY A 27 3.07 -14.00 6.74
N SER A 28 3.57 -13.21 5.79
CA SER A 28 2.73 -12.37 4.92
C SER A 28 2.49 -13.04 3.58
N ARG A 29 1.22 -13.34 3.27
CA ARG A 29 0.83 -13.84 1.94
C ARG A 29 1.15 -12.83 0.84
N LEU A 30 1.19 -11.53 1.14
CA LEU A 30 1.47 -10.48 0.16
C LEU A 30 2.94 -10.47 -0.26
N ASP A 31 3.84 -10.81 0.68
CA ASP A 31 5.29 -10.65 0.52
C ASP A 31 6.03 -12.00 0.42
N GLN A 32 5.32 -13.13 0.46
CA GLN A 32 5.91 -14.48 0.50
C GLN A 32 6.86 -14.81 -0.66
N TRP A 33 6.74 -14.11 -1.79
CA TRP A 33 7.58 -14.29 -2.98
C TRP A 33 8.65 -13.21 -3.15
N ASP A 34 8.72 -12.24 -2.24
CA ASP A 34 9.58 -11.07 -2.42
C ASP A 34 11.07 -11.38 -2.30
N TRP A 35 11.43 -12.50 -1.64
CA TRP A 35 12.80 -13.03 -1.60
C TRP A 35 13.38 -13.34 -2.99
N ILE A 36 12.53 -13.63 -3.99
CA ILE A 36 12.97 -13.89 -5.36
C ILE A 36 13.69 -12.67 -5.92
N PHE A 37 13.24 -11.45 -5.61
CA PHE A 37 13.87 -10.23 -6.09
C PHE A 37 15.26 -10.00 -5.47
N TYR A 38 15.46 -10.43 -4.22
CA TYR A 38 16.80 -10.44 -3.62
C TYR A 38 17.74 -11.39 -4.36
N LEU A 39 17.26 -12.58 -4.76
CA LEU A 39 18.06 -13.51 -5.56
C LEU A 39 18.34 -12.99 -6.96
N LEU A 40 17.35 -12.40 -7.64
CA LEU A 40 17.51 -11.81 -8.98
C LEU A 40 18.47 -10.61 -8.99
N THR A 41 18.64 -9.94 -7.86
CA THR A 41 19.60 -8.84 -7.73
C THR A 41 21.05 -9.32 -7.91
N ILE A 42 21.38 -10.55 -7.47
CA ILE A 42 22.75 -11.10 -7.57
C ILE A 42 23.26 -11.17 -9.02
N PRO A 43 22.57 -11.87 -9.96
CA PRO A 43 22.99 -11.87 -11.35
C PRO A 43 22.84 -10.50 -12.00
N ALA A 44 21.87 -9.66 -11.59
CA ALA A 44 21.74 -8.29 -12.10
C ALA A 44 23.00 -7.46 -11.81
N ILE A 45 23.51 -7.49 -10.56
CA ILE A 45 24.78 -6.85 -10.19
C ILE A 45 25.93 -7.42 -11.00
N PHE A 46 26.07 -8.75 -11.08
CA PHE A 46 27.17 -9.39 -11.81
C PHE A 46 27.20 -9.00 -13.29
N LEU A 47 26.03 -8.93 -13.93
CA LEU A 47 25.89 -8.53 -15.33
C LEU A 47 26.18 -7.04 -15.55
N SER A 48 25.80 -6.17 -14.61
CA SER A 48 26.06 -4.73 -14.66
C SER A 48 27.53 -4.36 -14.41
N CYS A 49 28.25 -5.11 -13.57
CA CYS A 49 29.58 -4.71 -13.10
C CYS A 49 30.77 -5.09 -14.02
N ARG A 50 30.52 -5.72 -15.18
CA ARG A 50 31.59 -6.32 -15.99
C ARG A 50 32.24 -5.28 -16.92
N ASN A 51 33.52 -4.97 -16.67
CA ASN A 51 34.47 -4.21 -17.50
C ASN A 51 34.60 -2.68 -17.28
N GLU A 52 34.07 -2.11 -16.19
CA GLU A 52 34.20 -0.67 -15.94
C GLU A 52 35.38 -0.33 -15.03
N LYS A 53 36.17 0.68 -15.43
CA LYS A 53 37.25 1.23 -14.61
C LYS A 53 36.63 2.19 -13.59
N ALA A 54 37.02 2.05 -12.32
CA ALA A 54 36.56 2.95 -11.28
C ALA A 54 36.96 4.41 -11.59
N GLU A 55 35.97 5.28 -11.78
CA GLU A 55 36.16 6.72 -11.95
C GLU A 55 36.42 7.43 -10.60
N LYS A 56 36.55 8.77 -10.66
CA LYS A 56 36.63 9.64 -9.48
C LYS A 56 35.32 9.59 -8.69
N CYS A 57 35.41 9.83 -7.39
CA CYS A 57 34.23 9.89 -6.53
C CYS A 57 33.29 11.02 -6.95
N ASP A 58 31.97 10.77 -6.90
CA ASP A 58 30.94 11.75 -7.23
C ASP A 58 30.17 12.18 -5.97
N PHE A 59 30.56 13.32 -5.40
CA PHE A 59 29.95 13.84 -4.17
C PHE A 59 28.49 14.29 -4.33
N THR A 60 27.96 14.40 -5.56
CA THR A 60 26.52 14.66 -5.74
C THR A 60 25.65 13.51 -5.21
N ALA A 61 26.23 12.31 -5.06
CA ALA A 61 25.57 11.19 -4.41
C ALA A 61 25.17 11.47 -2.94
N LEU A 62 25.83 12.44 -2.28
CA LEU A 62 25.50 12.82 -0.90
C LEU A 62 24.07 13.33 -0.74
N PHE A 63 23.50 13.94 -1.79
CA PHE A 63 22.11 14.41 -1.78
C PHE A 63 21.09 13.28 -1.61
N LEU A 64 21.43 12.06 -2.04
CA LEU A 64 20.60 10.88 -1.81
C LEU A 64 21.09 10.06 -0.61
N LEU A 65 22.41 9.95 -0.43
CA LEU A 65 23.00 9.13 0.64
C LEU A 65 22.63 9.64 2.04
N LEU A 66 22.75 10.94 2.32
CA LEU A 66 22.52 11.46 3.66
C LEU A 66 21.06 11.32 4.12
N PRO A 67 20.04 11.69 3.31
CA PRO A 67 18.65 11.47 3.69
C PRO A 67 18.31 9.99 3.85
N MET A 68 18.82 9.11 2.97
CA MET A 68 18.53 7.68 3.06
C MET A 68 19.19 7.04 4.27
N LEU A 69 20.43 7.42 4.60
CA LEU A 69 21.11 6.96 5.81
C LEU A 69 20.36 7.43 7.06
N PHE A 70 19.90 8.68 7.08
CA PHE A 70 19.08 9.21 8.17
C PHE A 70 17.80 8.39 8.32
N LEU A 71 17.05 8.18 7.23
CA LEU A 71 15.82 7.37 7.26
C LEU A 71 16.07 5.94 7.74
N SER A 72 17.11 5.27 7.25
CA SER A 72 17.46 3.91 7.70
C SER A 72 17.73 3.83 9.21
N VAL A 73 18.30 4.89 9.79
CA VAL A 73 18.61 4.94 11.23
C VAL A 73 17.38 5.35 12.05
N THR A 74 16.50 6.20 11.51
CA THR A 74 15.33 6.70 12.25
C THR A 74 14.10 5.81 12.15
N THR A 75 13.96 5.00 11.10
CA THR A 75 12.77 4.16 10.90
C THR A 75 12.49 3.14 12.00
N PRO A 76 13.49 2.53 12.69
CA PRO A 76 13.21 1.67 13.84
C PRO A 76 12.49 2.40 14.99
N PHE A 77 12.61 3.72 15.09
CA PHE A 77 11.93 4.53 16.10
C PHE A 77 10.49 4.91 15.72
N HIS A 78 10.12 4.73 14.46
CA HIS A 78 8.79 5.07 13.93
C HIS A 78 8.01 3.85 13.42
N GLU A 79 8.56 2.64 13.59
CA GLU A 79 7.95 1.35 13.20
C GLU A 79 7.62 1.20 11.70
N ILE A 80 8.14 2.09 10.85
CA ILE A 80 7.92 2.07 9.38
C ILE A 80 8.99 1.22 8.68
N ASN A 81 8.94 -0.10 8.91
CA ASN A 81 9.95 -1.03 8.40
C ASN A 81 10.14 -1.01 6.87
N ALA A 82 9.06 -0.84 6.11
CA ALA A 82 9.13 -0.79 4.64
C ALA A 82 9.98 0.40 4.15
N VAL A 83 9.85 1.57 4.78
CA VAL A 83 10.66 2.76 4.47
C VAL A 83 12.11 2.52 4.87
N GLY A 84 12.38 1.86 6.00
CA GLY A 84 13.73 1.51 6.44
C GLY A 84 14.46 0.58 5.47
N VAL A 85 13.76 -0.45 4.99
CA VAL A 85 14.30 -1.37 3.96
C VAL A 85 14.58 -0.63 2.66
N ALA A 86 13.63 0.15 2.15
CA ALA A 86 13.81 0.91 0.92
C ALA A 86 14.96 1.93 1.02
N ALA A 87 15.04 2.67 2.13
CA ALA A 87 16.12 3.60 2.43
C ALA A 87 17.48 2.89 2.50
N SER A 88 17.53 1.69 3.07
CA SER A 88 18.75 0.88 3.15
C SER A 88 19.25 0.46 1.76
N VAL A 89 18.34 0.07 0.86
CA VAL A 89 18.68 -0.23 -0.54
C VAL A 89 19.20 1.02 -1.26
N LEU A 90 18.54 2.16 -1.08
CA LEU A 90 18.96 3.42 -1.68
C LEU A 90 20.29 3.95 -1.09
N CYS A 91 20.60 3.63 0.17
CA CYS A 91 21.90 3.89 0.78
C CYS A 91 23.02 3.09 0.11
N ILE A 92 22.80 1.79 -0.16
CA ILE A 92 23.73 0.94 -0.92
C ILE A 92 23.94 1.53 -2.33
N TYR A 93 22.85 1.85 -3.03
CA TYR A 93 22.89 2.45 -4.37
C TYR A 93 23.68 3.76 -4.39
N SER A 94 23.38 4.68 -3.46
CA SER A 94 24.05 5.98 -3.36
C SER A 94 25.52 5.85 -3.00
N THR A 95 25.87 4.82 -2.22
CA THR A 95 27.27 4.50 -1.92
C THR A 95 28.01 4.04 -3.16
N VAL A 96 27.40 3.18 -3.98
CA VAL A 96 27.96 2.78 -5.28
C VAL A 96 28.16 4.01 -6.18
N TRP A 97 27.17 4.90 -6.25
CA TRP A 97 27.29 6.17 -6.98
C TRP A 97 28.44 7.04 -6.47
N LEU A 98 28.55 7.25 -5.16
CA LEU A 98 29.61 8.05 -4.55
C LEU A 98 31.00 7.51 -4.91
N VAL A 99 31.17 6.19 -4.88
CA VAL A 99 32.47 5.52 -5.00
C VAL A 99 32.91 5.33 -6.46
N TYR A 100 31.96 5.12 -7.37
CA TYR A 100 32.21 4.72 -8.77
C TYR A 100 31.67 5.69 -9.82
N SER A 101 31.15 6.85 -9.42
CA SER A 101 30.56 7.89 -10.25
C SER A 101 29.14 7.60 -10.76
N TRP A 102 28.54 8.62 -11.38
CA TRP A 102 27.20 8.60 -11.95
C TRP A 102 27.02 7.56 -13.06
N ASN A 103 28.06 7.36 -13.89
CA ASN A 103 27.96 6.43 -15.02
C ASN A 103 27.73 5.00 -14.52
N TYR A 104 28.48 4.60 -13.50
CA TYR A 104 28.34 3.31 -12.85
C TYR A 104 27.03 3.21 -12.06
N ALA A 105 26.60 4.30 -11.41
CA ALA A 105 25.30 4.37 -10.75
C ALA A 105 24.14 4.09 -11.72
N CYS A 106 24.18 4.59 -12.96
CA CYS A 106 23.15 4.31 -13.95
C CYS A 106 23.13 2.83 -14.38
N GLN A 107 24.27 2.16 -14.39
CA GLN A 107 24.38 0.75 -14.76
C GLN A 107 23.87 -0.19 -13.66
N ILE A 108 24.05 0.20 -12.40
CA ILE A 108 23.58 -0.59 -11.25
C ILE A 108 22.14 -0.23 -10.84
N LEU A 109 21.59 0.88 -11.34
CA LEU A 109 20.22 1.32 -11.02
C LEU A 109 19.17 0.22 -11.25
N PRO A 110 19.17 -0.54 -12.37
CA PRO A 110 18.22 -1.62 -12.55
C PRO A 110 18.33 -2.71 -11.47
N ALA A 111 19.54 -3.01 -10.97
CA ALA A 111 19.72 -3.96 -9.88
C ALA A 111 19.18 -3.41 -8.55
N ALA A 112 19.37 -2.11 -8.29
CA ALA A 112 18.77 -1.45 -7.12
C ALA A 112 17.24 -1.43 -7.20
N VAL A 113 16.66 -1.20 -8.40
CA VAL A 113 15.21 -1.29 -8.63
C VAL A 113 14.71 -2.71 -8.37
N ILE A 114 15.38 -3.74 -8.89
CA ILE A 114 15.03 -5.14 -8.61
C ILE A 114 15.06 -5.38 -7.09
N LEU A 115 16.09 -4.93 -6.38
CA LEU A 115 16.18 -5.10 -4.93
C LEU A 115 15.05 -4.37 -4.19
N LEU A 116 14.66 -3.16 -4.64
CA LEU A 116 13.51 -2.41 -4.10
C LEU A 116 12.19 -3.14 -4.31
N LEU A 117 12.01 -3.89 -5.40
CA LEU A 117 10.84 -4.75 -5.59
C LEU A 117 10.78 -5.84 -4.52
N GLY A 118 11.88 -6.20 -3.86
CA GLY A 118 11.86 -7.12 -2.72
C GLY A 118 11.36 -6.51 -1.40
N THR A 119 11.12 -5.19 -1.34
CA THR A 119 10.69 -4.52 -0.11
C THR A 119 9.31 -5.03 0.32
N PRO A 120 9.12 -5.48 1.57
CA PRO A 120 7.80 -5.88 2.06
C PRO A 120 6.78 -4.75 1.92
N SER A 121 5.52 -5.12 1.72
CA SER A 121 4.41 -4.21 1.40
C SER A 121 4.47 -3.58 0.00
N SER A 122 5.51 -3.81 -0.81
CA SER A 122 5.55 -3.33 -2.20
C SER A 122 4.49 -4.01 -3.07
N SER A 123 4.23 -5.30 -2.87
CA SER A 123 3.16 -6.04 -3.56
C SER A 123 1.79 -5.46 -3.22
N TYR A 124 1.59 -5.07 -1.96
CA TYR A 124 0.38 -4.36 -1.54
C TYR A 124 0.29 -2.97 -2.19
N GLY A 125 1.38 -2.20 -2.18
CA GLY A 125 1.41 -0.88 -2.81
C GLY A 125 1.02 -0.95 -4.30
N VAL A 126 1.53 -1.92 -5.04
CA VAL A 126 1.15 -2.16 -6.44
C VAL A 126 -0.32 -2.59 -6.57
N SER A 127 -0.79 -3.49 -5.71
CA SER A 127 -2.18 -3.95 -5.70
C SER A 127 -3.17 -2.82 -5.41
N LEU A 128 -2.84 -1.94 -4.46
CA LEU A 128 -3.62 -0.75 -4.13
C LEU A 128 -3.60 0.26 -5.28
N LEU A 129 -2.41 0.55 -5.83
CA LEU A 129 -2.21 1.51 -6.91
C LEU A 129 -2.98 1.11 -8.19
N LEU A 130 -3.03 -0.18 -8.49
CA LEU A 130 -3.71 -0.69 -9.68
C LEU A 130 -5.13 -1.20 -9.40
N MET A 131 -5.61 -1.08 -8.15
CA MET A 131 -6.88 -1.66 -7.68
C MET A 131 -7.07 -3.12 -8.13
N CYS A 132 -6.00 -3.91 -8.08
CA CYS A 132 -5.96 -5.22 -8.70
C CYS A 132 -5.75 -6.35 -7.68
N PRO A 133 -6.02 -7.62 -8.05
CA PRO A 133 -5.67 -8.76 -7.21
C PRO A 133 -4.16 -8.88 -7.00
N VAL A 134 -3.78 -9.47 -5.86
CA VAL A 134 -2.38 -9.63 -5.44
C VAL A 134 -1.52 -10.36 -6.47
N TRP A 135 -2.08 -11.36 -7.16
CA TRP A 135 -1.34 -12.11 -8.18
C TRP A 135 -0.89 -11.21 -9.34
N LEU A 136 -1.73 -10.24 -9.74
CA LEU A 136 -1.39 -9.29 -10.80
C LEU A 136 -0.31 -8.33 -10.33
N ALA A 137 -0.32 -7.93 -9.06
CA ALA A 137 0.76 -7.14 -8.47
C ALA A 137 2.10 -7.86 -8.56
N TRP A 138 2.15 -9.18 -8.30
CA TRP A 138 3.37 -9.97 -8.53
C TRP A 138 3.77 -10.01 -10.00
N THR A 139 2.81 -10.22 -10.92
CA THR A 139 3.09 -10.20 -12.37
C THR A 139 3.72 -8.87 -12.79
N VAL A 140 3.23 -7.75 -12.28
CA VAL A 140 3.80 -6.41 -12.55
C VAL A 140 5.24 -6.32 -12.02
N LYS A 141 5.51 -6.80 -10.80
CA LYS A 141 6.87 -6.80 -10.25
C LYS A 141 7.82 -7.68 -11.08
N PHE A 142 7.39 -8.86 -11.52
CA PHE A 142 8.18 -9.71 -12.42
C PHE A 142 8.44 -9.05 -13.77
N LEU A 143 7.43 -8.39 -14.35
CA LEU A 143 7.58 -7.64 -15.60
C LEU A 143 8.58 -6.48 -15.43
N LEU A 144 8.50 -5.73 -14.33
CA LEU A 144 9.45 -4.66 -14.01
C LEU A 144 10.88 -5.22 -13.85
N SER A 145 11.03 -6.38 -13.20
CA SER A 145 12.33 -7.05 -13.11
C SER A 145 12.85 -7.48 -14.48
N LEU A 146 11.99 -7.99 -15.36
CA LEU A 146 12.37 -8.35 -16.74
C LEU A 146 12.81 -7.11 -17.53
N LEU A 147 12.08 -6.00 -17.42
CA LEU A 147 12.46 -4.72 -18.02
C LEU A 147 13.81 -4.22 -17.49
N CYS A 148 14.10 -4.43 -16.19
CA CYS A 148 15.41 -4.14 -15.62
C CYS A 148 16.53 -5.00 -16.23
N PHE A 149 16.29 -6.30 -16.48
CA PHE A 149 17.27 -7.15 -17.16
C PHE A 149 17.47 -6.75 -18.64
N ILE A 150 16.39 -6.40 -19.35
CA ILE A 150 16.46 -5.87 -20.71
C ILE A 150 17.26 -4.58 -20.74
N TRP A 151 17.09 -3.72 -19.74
CA TRP A 151 17.90 -2.52 -19.58
C TRP A 151 19.38 -2.88 -19.38
N ILE A 152 19.72 -3.73 -18.41
CA ILE A 152 21.12 -4.16 -18.18
C ILE A 152 21.75 -4.69 -19.48
N TRP A 153 21.03 -5.54 -20.22
CA TRP A 153 21.48 -6.06 -21.51
C TRP A 153 21.69 -4.96 -22.55
N SER A 154 20.75 -4.01 -22.65
CA SER A 154 20.82 -2.89 -23.60
C SER A 154 21.97 -1.95 -23.27
N ASN A 155 22.19 -1.62 -21.99
CA ASN A 155 23.34 -0.83 -21.56
C ASN A 155 24.65 -1.50 -21.97
N LYS A 156 24.74 -2.82 -21.82
CA LYS A 156 25.93 -3.59 -22.18
C LYS A 156 26.16 -3.64 -23.70
N LYS A 157 25.09 -3.80 -24.48
CA LYS A 157 25.18 -3.94 -25.95
C LYS A 157 25.43 -2.60 -26.65
N PHE A 158 24.77 -1.53 -26.17
CA PHE A 158 24.74 -0.24 -26.86
C PHE A 158 25.50 0.87 -26.13
N GLY A 159 25.99 0.64 -24.91
CA GLY A 159 26.77 1.62 -24.16
C GLY A 159 25.98 2.86 -23.74
N PHE A 160 24.67 2.73 -23.49
CA PHE A 160 23.81 3.85 -23.10
C PHE A 160 24.35 4.57 -21.86
N ARG A 161 24.56 5.87 -21.98
CA ARG A 161 24.92 6.77 -20.88
C ARG A 161 23.79 7.75 -20.62
N MET A 162 23.08 7.57 -19.51
CA MET A 162 22.02 8.49 -19.12
C MET A 162 22.59 9.74 -18.48
N LYS A 163 22.07 10.90 -18.90
CA LYS A 163 22.35 12.17 -18.22
C LYS A 163 21.54 12.26 -16.93
N LYS A 164 22.10 12.91 -15.90
CA LYS A 164 21.41 13.19 -14.62
C LYS A 164 20.02 13.80 -14.82
N GLY A 165 19.93 14.80 -15.72
CA GLY A 165 18.67 15.47 -16.05
C GLY A 165 17.61 14.54 -16.63
N THR A 166 17.99 13.54 -17.42
CA THR A 166 17.03 12.56 -17.97
C THR A 166 16.42 11.69 -16.88
N VAL A 167 17.22 11.26 -15.89
CA VAL A 167 16.69 10.48 -14.76
C VAL A 167 15.73 11.32 -13.92
N ILE A 168 16.13 12.55 -13.56
CA ILE A 168 15.28 13.46 -12.79
C ILE A 168 13.97 13.76 -13.52
N PHE A 169 14.04 14.04 -14.83
CA PHE A 169 12.86 14.28 -15.65
C PHE A 169 11.95 13.04 -15.70
N SER A 170 12.50 11.85 -15.97
CA SER A 170 11.73 10.61 -15.98
C SER A 170 11.08 10.30 -14.63
N THR A 171 11.78 10.53 -13.52
CA THR A 171 11.21 10.39 -12.18
C THR A 171 10.07 11.38 -11.94
N ALA A 172 10.22 12.64 -12.35
CA ALA A 172 9.16 13.65 -12.24
C ALA A 172 7.93 13.31 -13.10
N VAL A 173 8.14 12.79 -14.31
CA VAL A 173 7.06 12.32 -15.19
C VAL A 173 6.33 11.13 -14.55
N LEU A 174 7.06 10.13 -14.03
CA LEU A 174 6.46 8.99 -13.34
C LEU A 174 5.64 9.43 -12.11
N ALA A 175 6.17 10.36 -11.30
CA ALA A 175 5.45 10.91 -10.17
C ALA A 175 4.18 11.67 -10.60
N SER A 176 4.23 12.42 -11.70
CA SER A 176 3.09 13.14 -12.26
C SER A 176 2.02 12.18 -12.80
N CYS A 177 2.43 11.14 -13.54
CA CYS A 177 1.53 10.08 -14.01
C CYS A 177 0.86 9.37 -12.82
N PHE A 178 1.60 9.09 -11.75
CA PHE A 178 1.05 8.49 -10.54
C PHE A 178 -0.03 9.38 -9.90
N LEU A 179 0.22 10.68 -9.75
CA LEU A 179 -0.78 11.62 -9.23
C LEU A 179 -2.03 11.67 -10.13
N LEU A 180 -1.84 11.67 -11.46
CA LEU A 180 -2.94 11.69 -12.41
C LEU A 180 -3.84 10.46 -12.30
N LEU A 181 -3.24 9.26 -12.17
CA LEU A 181 -3.97 8.00 -12.02
C LEU A 181 -4.91 7.99 -10.80
N HIS A 182 -4.50 8.61 -9.69
CA HIS A 182 -5.27 8.63 -8.45
C HIS A 182 -6.01 9.93 -8.18
N THR A 183 -6.08 10.86 -9.14
CA THR A 183 -6.71 12.18 -8.92
C THR A 183 -8.14 12.05 -8.39
N LYS A 184 -8.93 11.15 -8.96
CA LYS A 184 -10.33 10.95 -8.51
C LYS A 184 -10.41 10.45 -7.07
N GLU A 185 -9.50 9.59 -6.63
CA GLU A 185 -9.56 9.01 -5.28
C GLU A 185 -8.99 9.94 -4.21
N ILE A 186 -7.96 10.71 -4.58
CA ILE A 186 -7.26 11.64 -3.67
C ILE A 186 -8.05 12.94 -3.48
N TYR A 187 -8.82 13.35 -4.49
CA TYR A 187 -9.53 14.64 -4.50
C TYR A 187 -11.06 14.51 -4.46
N PHE A 188 -11.63 13.29 -4.42
CA PHE A 188 -13.07 13.16 -4.22
C PHE A 188 -13.43 13.50 -2.77
N GLU A 189 -14.25 14.55 -2.64
CA GLU A 189 -14.88 14.98 -1.40
C GLU A 189 -16.37 15.06 -1.65
N GLY A 190 -17.10 14.13 -1.05
CA GLY A 190 -18.55 14.10 -1.03
C GLY A 190 -19.11 14.84 0.18
N LYS A 191 -20.44 14.98 0.24
CA LYS A 191 -21.12 15.49 1.45
C LYS A 191 -20.80 14.56 2.62
N SER A 192 -20.56 15.12 3.81
CA SER A 192 -20.46 14.33 5.04
C SER A 192 -21.63 13.35 5.17
N PHE A 193 -21.32 12.12 5.55
CA PHE A 193 -22.30 11.07 5.80
C PHE A 193 -21.87 10.24 7.02
N ILE A 194 -22.42 10.63 8.18
CA ILE A 194 -22.24 9.99 9.49
C ILE A 194 -23.60 9.41 9.89
N PRO A 195 -23.91 8.17 9.49
CA PRO A 195 -25.19 7.56 9.82
C PRO A 195 -25.30 7.15 11.28
N ASP A 196 -26.53 7.11 11.79
CA ASP A 196 -26.84 6.44 13.05
C ASP A 196 -27.14 4.95 12.82
N PHE A 197 -26.37 4.08 13.45
CA PHE A 197 -26.59 2.63 13.48
C PHE A 197 -27.30 2.17 14.77
N SER A 198 -27.69 3.09 15.65
CA SER A 198 -28.42 2.71 16.85
C SER A 198 -29.85 2.23 16.51
N GLY A 199 -30.18 1.00 16.91
CA GLY A 199 -31.53 0.44 16.76
C GLY A 199 -31.87 -0.09 15.37
N HIS A 200 -33.08 0.24 14.89
CA HIS A 200 -33.65 -0.26 13.62
C HIS A 200 -33.34 0.67 12.45
N VAL A 201 -33.06 0.09 11.29
CA VAL A 201 -32.76 0.82 10.05
C VAL A 201 -33.77 0.40 8.99
N GLY A 202 -34.77 1.26 8.72
CA GLY A 202 -35.91 0.89 7.88
C GLY A 202 -36.58 -0.40 8.35
N ASP A 203 -36.66 -1.39 7.46
CA ASP A 203 -37.21 -2.73 7.76
C ASP A 203 -36.21 -3.70 8.40
N PHE A 204 -34.97 -3.26 8.64
CA PHE A 204 -33.91 -4.12 9.16
C PHE A 204 -33.85 -4.06 10.69
N TRP A 205 -33.91 -5.24 11.30
CA TRP A 205 -33.83 -5.41 12.74
C TRP A 205 -32.37 -5.44 13.18
N GLY A 206 -31.91 -4.36 13.84
CA GLY A 206 -30.53 -4.19 14.26
C GLY A 206 -30.30 -4.52 15.74
N ARG A 207 -29.08 -4.98 16.03
CA ARG A 207 -28.55 -5.02 17.40
C ARG A 207 -27.08 -4.64 17.41
N SER A 208 -26.64 -4.03 18.50
CA SER A 208 -25.21 -3.83 18.77
C SER A 208 -24.57 -5.16 19.20
N ILE A 209 -23.33 -5.35 18.76
CA ILE A 209 -22.46 -6.46 19.12
C ILE A 209 -21.27 -5.86 19.88
N GLN A 210 -20.96 -6.43 21.04
CA GLN A 210 -19.77 -6.04 21.80
C GLN A 210 -18.51 -6.49 21.04
N PRO A 211 -17.58 -5.56 20.74
CA PRO A 211 -16.30 -5.92 20.13
C PRO A 211 -15.54 -6.91 21.01
N ASP A 212 -14.92 -7.91 20.38
CA ASP A 212 -14.07 -8.85 21.09
C ASP A 212 -12.72 -8.20 21.50
N GLU A 213 -11.98 -8.90 22.35
CA GLU A 213 -10.70 -8.38 22.88
C GLU A 213 -9.65 -8.16 21.78
N ASN A 214 -9.68 -8.95 20.71
CA ASN A 214 -8.77 -8.77 19.58
C ASN A 214 -9.09 -7.50 18.79
N THR A 215 -10.37 -7.20 18.59
CA THR A 215 -10.84 -5.98 17.93
C THR A 215 -10.45 -4.76 18.76
N LYS A 216 -10.65 -4.80 20.08
CA LYS A 216 -10.21 -3.72 20.99
C LYS A 216 -8.70 -3.52 20.99
N ARG A 217 -7.91 -4.61 20.92
CA ARG A 217 -6.45 -4.53 20.81
C ARG A 217 -5.98 -3.99 19.46
N PHE A 218 -6.75 -4.18 18.40
CA PHE A 218 -6.43 -3.63 17.08
C PHE A 218 -6.72 -2.13 16.99
N PHE A 219 -7.79 -1.68 17.65
CA PHE A 219 -8.25 -0.29 17.71
C PHE A 219 -8.06 0.28 19.12
N VAL A 220 -6.80 0.45 19.55
CA VAL A 220 -6.45 0.78 20.93
C VAL A 220 -6.93 2.17 21.33
N THR A 221 -6.76 3.14 20.44
CA THR A 221 -7.10 4.56 20.64
C THR A 221 -8.44 4.92 20.00
N SER A 222 -8.92 4.11 19.06
CA SER A 222 -10.20 4.31 18.38
C SER A 222 -11.38 3.69 19.13
N LYS A 223 -12.57 4.27 19.01
CA LYS A 223 -13.81 3.69 19.54
C LYS A 223 -14.48 2.86 18.46
N VAL A 224 -14.74 1.59 18.75
CA VAL A 224 -15.31 0.64 17.81
C VAL A 224 -16.71 0.25 18.23
N ASN A 225 -17.65 0.32 17.30
CA ASN A 225 -18.99 -0.23 17.44
C ASN A 225 -19.23 -1.27 16.33
N GLN A 226 -19.83 -2.40 16.70
CA GLN A 226 -20.27 -3.42 15.75
C GLN A 226 -21.77 -3.56 15.82
N TYR A 227 -22.41 -3.77 14.68
CA TYR A 227 -23.84 -3.99 14.60
C TYR A 227 -24.13 -5.12 13.62
N ARG A 228 -25.25 -5.80 13.85
CA ARG A 228 -25.78 -6.80 12.93
C ARG A 228 -27.26 -6.57 12.72
N TYR A 229 -27.65 -6.60 11.45
CA TYR A 229 -28.99 -6.31 10.99
C TYR A 229 -29.54 -7.47 10.20
N THR A 230 -30.78 -7.84 10.46
CA THR A 230 -31.44 -8.91 9.71
C THR A 230 -32.78 -8.47 9.14
N LYS A 231 -33.09 -9.00 7.96
CA LYS A 231 -34.41 -8.90 7.32
C LYS A 231 -34.64 -10.15 6.48
N ASN A 232 -35.55 -11.02 6.89
CA ASN A 232 -35.74 -12.35 6.29
C ASN A 232 -34.39 -13.11 6.26
N ASP A 233 -33.95 -13.57 5.09
CA ASP A 233 -32.68 -14.26 4.88
C ASP A 233 -31.48 -13.32 4.64
N ILE A 234 -31.68 -12.00 4.76
CA ILE A 234 -30.62 -11.00 4.62
C ILE A 234 -29.97 -10.74 5.97
N ASP A 235 -28.64 -10.79 5.99
CA ASP A 235 -27.80 -10.51 7.16
C ASP A 235 -26.72 -9.48 6.80
N ILE A 236 -26.76 -8.32 7.43
CA ILE A 236 -25.81 -7.22 7.20
C ILE A 236 -25.01 -6.99 8.47
N SER A 237 -23.68 -7.01 8.33
CA SER A 237 -22.76 -6.66 9.41
C SER A 237 -22.22 -5.26 9.19
N VAL A 238 -22.15 -4.46 10.25
CA VAL A 238 -21.63 -3.10 10.23
C VAL A 238 -20.51 -2.97 11.25
N LEU A 239 -19.40 -2.38 10.81
CA LEU A 239 -18.30 -1.92 11.64
C LEU A 239 -18.23 -0.40 11.52
N GLU A 240 -18.41 0.28 12.64
CA GLU A 240 -18.20 1.71 12.79
C GLU A 240 -16.98 1.93 13.66
N VAL A 241 -16.06 2.78 13.20
CA VAL A 241 -14.88 3.17 13.95
C VAL A 241 -14.81 4.68 14.00
N LEU A 242 -14.99 5.24 15.20
CA LEU A 242 -14.57 6.60 15.50
C LEU A 242 -13.05 6.57 15.71
N CYS A 243 -12.32 7.12 14.75
CA CYS A 243 -10.87 7.06 14.67
C CYS A 243 -10.27 7.87 15.83
N GLY A 244 -9.36 7.24 16.57
CA GLY A 244 -8.53 7.92 17.56
C GLY A 244 -7.44 8.77 16.92
N ASP A 245 -6.48 9.21 17.74
CA ASP A 245 -5.37 10.03 17.27
C ASP A 245 -4.30 9.23 16.50
N ASP A 246 -4.29 7.89 16.63
CA ASP A 246 -3.38 7.03 15.88
C ASP A 246 -3.99 6.53 14.56
N ILE A 247 -3.61 7.22 13.49
CA ILE A 247 -3.98 6.86 12.13
C ILE A 247 -3.46 5.51 11.66
N HIS A 248 -2.44 4.93 12.31
CA HIS A 248 -1.92 3.61 11.93
C HIS A 248 -2.88 2.48 12.31
N GLU A 249 -3.90 2.73 13.13
CA GLU A 249 -4.98 1.78 13.40
C GLU A 249 -5.91 1.62 12.17
N ILE A 250 -6.00 2.66 11.34
CA ILE A 250 -6.91 2.69 10.20
C ILE A 250 -6.20 2.21 8.94
N HIS A 251 -6.76 1.15 8.35
CA HIS A 251 -6.25 0.53 7.14
C HIS A 251 -7.36 0.40 6.11
N PRO A 252 -7.04 0.40 4.80
CA PRO A 252 -8.01 0.03 3.78
C PRO A 252 -8.58 -1.37 4.05
N ALA A 253 -9.90 -1.53 4.06
CA ALA A 253 -10.51 -2.84 4.31
C ALA A 253 -10.00 -3.92 3.34
N SER A 254 -9.72 -3.53 2.09
CA SER A 254 -9.15 -4.42 1.08
C SER A 254 -7.74 -4.90 1.43
N HIS A 255 -6.95 -4.12 2.19
CA HIS A 255 -5.69 -4.57 2.78
C HIS A 255 -5.94 -5.65 3.83
N CYS A 256 -6.83 -5.38 4.79
CA CYS A 256 -7.17 -6.30 5.87
C CYS A 256 -7.73 -7.64 5.36
N LEU A 257 -8.54 -7.60 4.30
CA LEU A 257 -9.05 -8.80 3.64
C LEU A 257 -7.92 -9.63 3.01
N ARG A 258 -7.03 -8.98 2.25
CA ARG A 258 -5.88 -9.64 1.60
C ARG A 258 -4.92 -10.26 2.62
N THR A 259 -4.59 -9.55 3.71
CA THR A 259 -3.74 -10.07 4.79
C THR A 259 -4.42 -11.24 5.51
N SER A 260 -5.74 -11.19 5.69
CA SER A 260 -6.57 -12.25 6.29
C SER A 260 -6.89 -13.42 5.34
N ARG A 261 -6.16 -13.51 4.21
CA ARG A 261 -6.22 -14.56 3.18
C ARG A 261 -7.53 -14.62 2.38
N TRP A 262 -8.30 -13.54 2.33
CA TRP A 262 -9.40 -13.41 1.37
C TRP A 262 -8.86 -13.15 -0.03
N ASN A 263 -9.57 -13.66 -1.04
CA ASN A 263 -9.39 -13.27 -2.42
C ASN A 263 -10.28 -12.05 -2.71
N VAL A 264 -9.69 -10.91 -3.06
CA VAL A 264 -10.44 -9.73 -3.51
C VAL A 264 -10.62 -9.87 -5.02
N ASN A 265 -11.84 -10.23 -5.42
CA ASN A 265 -12.21 -10.47 -6.82
C ASN A 265 -12.36 -9.16 -7.59
N SER A 266 -12.93 -8.14 -6.95
CA SER A 266 -13.03 -6.79 -7.50
C SER A 266 -13.00 -5.74 -6.39
N GLU A 267 -12.48 -4.55 -6.71
CA GLU A 267 -12.43 -3.37 -5.86
C GLU A 267 -12.68 -2.14 -6.76
N LYS A 268 -13.73 -1.38 -6.50
CA LYS A 268 -14.11 -0.22 -7.35
C LYS A 268 -14.88 0.83 -6.56
N ILE A 269 -14.80 2.08 -6.98
CA ILE A 269 -15.64 3.16 -6.44
C ILE A 269 -17.06 3.03 -7.02
N CYS A 270 -18.06 3.00 -6.14
CA CYS A 270 -19.48 2.99 -6.47
C CYS A 270 -20.12 4.29 -5.98
N TYR A 271 -20.70 5.06 -6.90
CA TYR A 271 -21.43 6.28 -6.59
C TYR A 271 -22.89 5.91 -6.26
N LEU A 272 -23.30 6.16 -5.02
CA LEU A 272 -24.63 5.76 -4.54
C LEU A 272 -25.65 6.90 -4.71
N GLN A 273 -25.21 8.15 -4.55
CA GLN A 273 -25.99 9.39 -4.69
C GLN A 273 -25.09 10.52 -5.20
N ASP A 274 -25.69 11.66 -5.57
CA ASP A 274 -24.95 12.88 -5.91
C ASP A 274 -24.13 13.31 -4.68
N ASN A 275 -22.80 13.22 -4.79
CA ASN A 275 -21.82 13.51 -3.74
C ASN A 275 -21.74 12.48 -2.59
N PHE A 276 -22.15 11.23 -2.79
CA PHE A 276 -21.80 10.14 -1.88
C PHE A 276 -21.34 8.89 -2.63
N ALA A 277 -20.16 8.41 -2.29
CA ALA A 277 -19.53 7.26 -2.92
C ALA A 277 -18.88 6.35 -1.87
N VAL A 278 -18.85 5.06 -2.20
CA VAL A 278 -18.23 4.02 -1.38
C VAL A 278 -17.22 3.24 -2.22
N THR A 279 -16.21 2.65 -1.58
CA THR A 279 -15.42 1.58 -2.21
C THR A 279 -16.15 0.27 -2.03
N GLU A 280 -16.56 -0.35 -3.13
CA GLU A 280 -17.15 -1.68 -3.18
C GLU A 280 -16.08 -2.74 -3.39
N ILE A 281 -16.08 -3.75 -2.52
CA ILE A 281 -15.12 -4.85 -2.52
C ILE A 281 -15.89 -6.17 -2.55
N ASP A 282 -15.68 -6.98 -3.59
CA ASP A 282 -16.16 -8.36 -3.66
C ASP A 282 -15.04 -9.29 -3.19
N ALA A 283 -15.25 -9.94 -2.05
CA ALA A 283 -14.24 -10.76 -1.39
C ALA A 283 -14.73 -12.18 -1.14
N GLN A 284 -13.85 -13.15 -1.36
CA GLN A 284 -14.15 -14.58 -1.20
C GLN A 284 -13.09 -15.30 -0.37
N LYS A 285 -13.54 -16.22 0.50
CA LYS A 285 -12.68 -17.14 1.26
C LYS A 285 -13.34 -18.52 1.33
N GLY A 286 -12.86 -19.44 0.51
CA GLY A 286 -13.50 -20.74 0.34
C GLY A 286 -14.90 -20.59 -0.26
N ALA A 287 -15.91 -21.18 0.38
CA ALA A 287 -17.32 -21.04 -0.03
C ALA A 287 -17.96 -19.71 0.41
N ALA A 288 -17.35 -18.99 1.36
CA ALA A 288 -17.89 -17.73 1.84
C ALA A 288 -17.52 -16.58 0.89
N ARG A 289 -18.51 -15.83 0.42
CA ARG A 289 -18.35 -14.63 -0.40
C ARG A 289 -19.12 -13.48 0.22
N TYR A 290 -18.51 -12.30 0.24
CA TYR A 290 -19.10 -11.10 0.81
C TYR A 290 -18.92 -9.92 -0.14
N LEU A 291 -19.94 -9.08 -0.21
CA LEU A 291 -19.86 -7.75 -0.77
C LEU A 291 -19.68 -6.76 0.38
N VAL A 292 -18.62 -5.97 0.32
CA VAL A 292 -18.24 -5.03 1.37
C VAL A 292 -18.22 -3.62 0.80
N TRP A 293 -18.91 -2.68 1.45
CA TRP A 293 -18.84 -1.26 1.14
C TRP A 293 -18.12 -0.51 2.25
N VAL A 294 -17.22 0.39 1.86
CA VAL A 294 -16.38 1.16 2.78
C VAL A 294 -16.40 2.62 2.39
N TRP A 295 -16.50 3.49 3.39
CA TRP A 295 -16.26 4.92 3.22
C TRP A 295 -15.70 5.50 4.51
N TYR A 296 -15.14 6.70 4.37
CA TYR A 296 -14.57 7.47 5.46
C TYR A 296 -15.30 8.81 5.51
N SER A 297 -15.58 9.32 6.71
CA SER A 297 -16.28 10.60 6.88
C SER A 297 -15.68 11.41 8.01
N SER A 298 -15.93 12.71 7.96
CA SER A 298 -15.84 13.65 9.08
C SER A 298 -17.10 14.51 9.07
N GLU A 299 -17.20 15.48 9.97
CA GLU A 299 -18.31 16.45 9.96
C GLU A 299 -18.33 17.27 8.65
N ASP A 300 -17.18 17.47 7.99
CA ASP A 300 -17.05 18.35 6.83
C ASP A 300 -17.23 17.63 5.47
N PHE A 301 -16.82 16.36 5.37
CA PHE A 301 -16.76 15.64 4.09
C PHE A 301 -16.87 14.12 4.27
N SER A 302 -17.20 13.43 3.18
CA SER A 302 -17.02 11.98 3.04
C SER A 302 -16.16 11.62 1.82
N THR A 303 -15.52 10.45 1.85
CA THR A 303 -14.71 9.95 0.73
C THR A 303 -14.74 8.42 0.68
N PRO A 304 -14.81 7.81 -0.52
CA PRO A 304 -14.74 6.35 -0.66
C PRO A 304 -13.32 5.82 -0.45
N GLY A 305 -12.31 6.67 -0.65
CA GLY A 305 -10.92 6.26 -0.78
C GLY A 305 -10.09 6.53 0.47
N PHE A 306 -9.29 5.53 0.86
CA PHE A 306 -8.37 5.68 2.01
C PHE A 306 -7.31 6.77 1.79
N LEU A 307 -6.82 6.95 0.55
CA LEU A 307 -5.83 7.99 0.25
C LEU A 307 -6.41 9.40 0.44
N GLY A 308 -7.66 9.62 -0.02
CA GLY A 308 -8.40 10.85 0.21
C GLY A 308 -8.63 11.10 1.70
N PHE A 309 -9.00 10.06 2.46
CA PHE A 309 -9.12 10.13 3.91
C PHE A 309 -7.81 10.51 4.60
N ARG A 310 -6.71 9.83 4.24
CA ARG A 310 -5.39 10.04 4.84
C ARG A 310 -4.85 11.45 4.64
N ARG A 311 -5.15 12.07 3.49
CA ARG A 311 -4.81 13.47 3.19
C ARG A 311 -5.48 14.44 4.17
N HIS A 312 -6.72 14.17 4.53
CA HIS A 312 -7.54 15.05 5.37
C HIS A 312 -7.36 14.81 6.86
N PHE A 313 -7.02 13.59 7.27
CA PHE A 313 -6.88 13.23 8.68
C PHE A 313 -5.96 14.19 9.46
N ARG A 314 -6.44 14.67 10.61
CA ARG A 314 -5.72 15.52 11.56
C ARG A 314 -6.04 15.08 12.99
N VAL A 315 -5.03 15.03 13.84
CA VAL A 315 -5.16 14.72 15.28
C VAL A 315 -6.14 15.70 15.93
N GLY A 316 -6.99 15.22 16.85
CA GLY A 316 -7.96 16.04 17.58
C GLY A 316 -9.24 16.41 16.83
N LYS A 317 -9.48 15.85 15.63
CA LYS A 317 -10.76 15.98 14.91
C LYS A 317 -11.48 14.63 14.86
N ASN A 318 -12.81 14.68 14.76
CA ASN A 318 -13.64 13.48 14.65
C ASN A 318 -13.63 12.94 13.22
N TYR A 319 -13.12 11.72 13.07
CA TYR A 319 -13.11 10.97 11.82
C TYR A 319 -13.75 9.61 12.01
N TYR A 320 -14.48 9.15 11.00
CA TYR A 320 -15.22 7.91 11.03
C TYR A 320 -14.79 7.02 9.86
N THR A 321 -14.60 5.74 10.14
CA THR A 321 -14.47 4.70 9.13
C THR A 321 -15.67 3.78 9.26
N TYR A 322 -16.34 3.53 8.14
CA TYR A 322 -17.49 2.64 8.09
C TYR A 322 -17.22 1.50 7.13
N GLN A 323 -17.54 0.29 7.57
CA GLN A 323 -17.52 -0.90 6.74
C GLN A 323 -18.84 -1.64 6.94
N ILE A 324 -19.58 -1.84 5.86
CA ILE A 324 -20.77 -2.69 5.85
C ILE A 324 -20.53 -3.89 4.95
N SER A 325 -20.97 -5.07 5.38
CA SER A 325 -20.83 -6.29 4.60
C SER A 325 -22.12 -7.09 4.57
N ILE A 326 -22.36 -7.73 3.43
CA ILE A 326 -23.46 -8.66 3.19
C ILE A 326 -22.92 -9.95 2.56
N PRO A 327 -23.36 -11.14 2.98
CA PRO A 327 -23.06 -12.37 2.27
C PRO A 327 -23.60 -12.34 0.83
N VAL A 328 -22.84 -12.90 -0.10
CA VAL A 328 -23.28 -13.13 -1.49
C VAL A 328 -23.52 -14.62 -1.66
N TYR A 329 -24.79 -15.01 -1.77
CA TYR A 329 -25.18 -16.40 -2.01
C TYR A 329 -25.15 -16.74 -3.51
N ASP A 330 -26.03 -16.12 -4.29
CA ASP A 330 -26.16 -16.41 -5.72
C ASP A 330 -25.72 -15.24 -6.61
N ASP A 331 -26.19 -14.03 -6.30
CA ASP A 331 -26.00 -12.86 -7.15
C ASP A 331 -25.48 -11.64 -6.37
N VAL A 332 -24.42 -11.04 -6.92
CA VAL A 332 -23.82 -9.80 -6.42
C VAL A 332 -24.76 -8.61 -6.62
N GLU A 333 -25.51 -8.55 -7.73
CA GLU A 333 -26.44 -7.44 -7.99
C GLU A 333 -27.57 -7.40 -6.96
N GLN A 334 -28.14 -8.55 -6.61
CA GLN A 334 -29.14 -8.63 -5.55
C GLN A 334 -28.58 -8.19 -4.19
N SER A 335 -27.38 -8.63 -3.85
CA SER A 335 -26.68 -8.22 -2.61
C SER A 335 -26.42 -6.71 -2.59
N ARG A 336 -26.02 -6.14 -3.73
CA ARG A 336 -25.83 -4.71 -3.93
C ARG A 336 -27.12 -3.92 -3.75
N LYS A 337 -28.24 -4.41 -4.31
CA LYS A 337 -29.56 -3.79 -4.15
C LYS A 337 -30.00 -3.78 -2.68
N ASN A 338 -29.74 -4.86 -1.95
CA ASN A 338 -30.04 -4.95 -0.52
C ASN A 338 -29.21 -3.95 0.30
N LEU A 339 -27.90 -3.84 0.04
CA LEU A 339 -27.06 -2.81 0.68
C LEU A 339 -27.51 -1.38 0.33
N LYS A 340 -27.89 -1.13 -0.94
CA LYS A 340 -28.41 0.19 -1.34
C LYS A 340 -29.68 0.55 -0.56
N THR A 341 -30.60 -0.41 -0.42
CA THR A 341 -31.84 -0.24 0.35
C THR A 341 -31.54 0.04 1.82
N PHE A 342 -30.58 -0.69 2.39
CA PHE A 342 -30.13 -0.48 3.77
C PHE A 342 -29.55 0.93 3.97
N ILE A 343 -28.59 1.35 3.12
CA ILE A 343 -27.98 2.69 3.18
C ILE A 343 -29.03 3.80 3.02
N GLN A 344 -29.96 3.66 2.07
CA GLN A 344 -31.01 4.66 1.85
C GLN A 344 -32.00 4.77 3.01
N SER A 345 -32.06 3.76 3.88
CA SER A 345 -32.91 3.74 5.07
C SER A 345 -32.21 4.28 6.33
N LEU A 346 -30.90 4.55 6.25
CA LEU A 346 -30.15 5.14 7.36
C LEU A 346 -30.55 6.59 7.57
N LYS A 347 -30.67 6.98 8.83
CA LYS A 347 -30.81 8.38 9.22
C LYS A 347 -29.42 8.97 9.40
N GLU A 348 -29.21 10.19 8.90
CA GLU A 348 -28.02 10.97 9.26
C GLU A 348 -28.13 11.34 10.75
N ASN A 349 -27.03 11.19 11.51
CA ASN A 349 -26.97 11.78 12.85
C ASN A 349 -26.99 13.31 12.71
N PRO A 350 -27.85 14.02 13.47
CA PRO A 350 -27.98 15.48 13.37
C PRO A 350 -26.73 16.24 13.80
#